data_AF-A0A7X7ISI9-F1
#
_entry.id   AF-A0A7X7ISI9-F1
#
_cell.length_a   1.000
_cell.length_b   1.000
_cell.length_c   1.000
_cell.angle_alpha   90.00
_cell.angle_beta   90.00
_cell.angle_gamma   90.00
#
_symmetry.space_group_name_H-M   'P 1'
#
loop_
_entity.id
_entity.type
_entity.pdbx_description
1 polymer ?
#
loop_
_entity_poly.entity_id
_entity_poly.type
_entity_poly.pdbx_seq_one_letter_code
_entity_poly.pdbx_strand_id
1 'polypeptide(L)'
;TSQLQVVAAIRGVTSGTFEHYAAELETKNYSDPALAELKQTLLDAKQTILEAVQYIKQQSTAYLDLHARRLVDSAIAVIIGHLLLDQATACDRKKVVARRFITSQLHEIKKNCEVVRSGDAMPVEHYETLAGPVPTID
;
A
#
# COMPACT_ATOMS: atom_id res chain seq x y z
N THR A 1 7.36 8.37 -11.70
CA THR A 1 6.75 7.20 -12.38
C THR A 1 5.76 7.69 -13.41
N SER A 2 5.73 7.08 -14.60
CA SER A 2 4.72 7.40 -15.63
C SER A 2 3.35 6.86 -15.23
N GLN A 3 2.25 7.48 -15.66
CA GLN A 3 0.88 7.00 -15.42
C GLN A 3 0.71 5.54 -15.88
N LEU A 4 1.31 5.15 -17.00
CA LEU A 4 1.27 3.77 -17.50
C LEU A 4 1.90 2.76 -16.54
N GLN A 5 2.96 3.15 -15.82
CA GLN A 5 3.60 2.28 -14.83
C GLN A 5 2.70 2.07 -13.61
N VAL A 6 1.93 3.09 -13.22
CA VAL A 6 0.97 2.99 -12.11
C VAL A 6 -0.22 2.10 -12.51
N VAL A 7 -0.75 2.27 -13.72
CA VAL A 7 -1.85 1.44 -14.26
C VAL A 7 -1.42 -0.03 -14.42
N ALA A 8 -0.18 -0.29 -14.84
CA ALA A 8 0.33 -1.65 -14.90
C ALA A 8 0.52 -2.27 -13.49
N ALA A 9 1.03 -1.49 -12.54
CA ALA A 9 1.29 -1.95 -11.18
C ALA A 9 0.00 -2.26 -10.40
N ILE A 10 -1.04 -1.45 -10.54
CA ILE A 10 -2.31 -1.68 -9.83
C ILE A 10 -2.96 -2.99 -10.24
N ARG A 11 -2.77 -3.44 -11.49
CA ARG A 11 -3.25 -4.76 -11.93
C ARG A 11 -2.63 -5.88 -11.10
N GLY A 12 -1.33 -5.83 -10.81
CA GLY A 12 -0.67 -6.84 -9.97
C GLY A 12 -1.17 -6.86 -8.53
N VAL A 13 -1.62 -5.71 -8.01
CA VAL A 13 -2.24 -5.63 -6.67
C VAL A 13 -3.65 -6.19 -6.70
N THR A 14 -4.47 -5.78 -7.68
CA THR A 14 -5.87 -6.18 -7.75
C THR A 14 -6.07 -7.61 -8.29
N SER A 15 -5.15 -8.17 -9.07
CA SER A 15 -5.25 -9.54 -9.59
C SER A 15 -4.94 -10.63 -8.57
N GLY A 16 -4.43 -10.28 -7.38
CA GLY A 16 -3.96 -11.23 -6.37
C GLY A 16 -2.49 -11.63 -6.50
N THR A 17 -1.75 -11.08 -7.47
CA THR A 17 -0.29 -11.34 -7.58
C THR A 17 0.47 -10.83 -6.36
N PHE A 18 0.09 -9.66 -5.84
CA PHE A 18 0.60 -9.15 -4.55
C PHE A 18 0.34 -10.12 -3.40
N GLU A 19 -0.90 -10.62 -3.27
CA GLU A 19 -1.31 -11.49 -2.18
C GLU A 19 -0.50 -12.79 -2.17
N HIS A 20 -0.35 -13.41 -3.33
CA HIS A 20 0.46 -14.62 -3.50
C HIS A 20 1.93 -14.37 -3.12
N TYR A 21 2.53 -13.30 -3.66
CA TYR A 21 3.93 -12.99 -3.40
C TYR A 21 4.20 -12.66 -1.92
N ALA A 22 3.30 -11.91 -1.28
CA ALA A 22 3.40 -11.65 0.16
C ALA A 22 3.28 -12.94 0.98
N ALA A 23 2.35 -13.84 0.63
CA ALA A 23 2.18 -15.12 1.30
C ALA A 23 3.46 -15.99 1.26
N GLU A 24 4.22 -15.96 0.16
CA GLU A 24 5.53 -16.62 0.08
C GLU A 24 6.51 -16.08 1.11
N LEU A 25 6.62 -14.75 1.23
CA LEU A 25 7.50 -14.09 2.21
C LEU A 25 7.08 -14.37 3.66
N GLU A 26 5.78 -14.56 3.89
CA GLU A 26 5.19 -14.84 5.20
C GLU A 26 5.44 -16.27 5.68
N THR A 27 5.90 -17.18 4.83
CA THR A 27 6.28 -18.54 5.27
C THR A 27 7.47 -18.53 6.24
N LYS A 28 8.30 -17.48 6.21
CA LYS A 28 9.46 -17.34 7.10
C LYS A 28 9.02 -17.09 8.54
N ASN A 29 9.54 -17.91 9.46
CA ASN A 29 9.32 -17.77 10.90
C ASN A 29 10.52 -17.12 11.58
N TYR A 30 10.25 -16.34 12.63
CA TYR A 30 11.27 -15.60 13.38
C TYR A 30 11.27 -16.10 14.83
N SER A 31 12.43 -16.56 15.30
CA SER A 31 12.61 -16.95 16.70
C SER A 31 12.70 -15.75 17.63
N ASP A 32 13.15 -14.60 17.13
CA ASP A 32 13.16 -13.32 17.85
C ASP A 32 11.71 -12.80 18.01
N PRO A 33 11.19 -12.67 19.23
CA PRO A 33 9.81 -12.24 19.46
C PRO A 33 9.49 -10.86 18.88
N ALA A 34 10.47 -9.94 18.88
CA ALA A 34 10.29 -8.61 18.32
C ALA A 34 10.11 -8.64 16.80
N LEU A 35 10.77 -9.56 16.10
CA LEU A 35 10.60 -9.74 14.65
C LEU A 35 9.30 -10.47 14.34
N ALA A 36 8.88 -11.41 15.19
CA ALA A 36 7.59 -12.09 15.06
C ALA A 36 6.41 -11.10 15.22
N GLU A 37 6.48 -10.18 16.18
CA GLU A 37 5.49 -9.11 16.36
C GLU A 37 5.40 -8.19 15.12
N LEU A 38 6.55 -7.79 14.57
CA LEU A 38 6.59 -6.98 13.35
C LEU A 38 6.06 -7.75 12.13
N LYS A 39 6.31 -9.06 12.05
CA LYS A 39 5.69 -9.92 11.02
C LYS A 39 4.16 -9.89 11.16
N GLN A 40 3.63 -10.04 12.37
CA GLN A 40 2.18 -9.98 12.59
C GLN A 40 1.60 -8.64 12.14
N THR A 41 2.28 -7.54 12.43
CA THR A 41 1.88 -6.20 11.97
C THR A 41 1.77 -6.12 10.43
N LEU A 42 2.68 -6.78 9.71
CA LEU A 42 2.65 -6.83 8.24
C LEU A 42 1.51 -7.72 7.71
N LEU A 43 1.19 -8.82 8.40
CA LEU A 43 0.04 -9.67 8.07
C LEU A 43 -1.27 -8.87 8.18
N ASP A 44 -1.45 -8.13 9.27
CA ASP A 44 -2.64 -7.32 9.49
C ASP A 44 -2.74 -6.16 8.48
N ALA A 45 -1.58 -5.55 8.14
CA ALA A 45 -1.51 -4.52 7.11
C ALA A 45 -1.86 -5.08 5.72
N LYS A 46 -1.37 -6.27 5.36
CA LYS A 46 -1.76 -6.96 4.13
C LYS A 46 -3.28 -7.16 4.10
N GLN A 47 -3.87 -7.67 5.18
CA GLN A 47 -5.32 -7.89 5.24
C GLN A 47 -6.11 -6.60 5.01
N THR A 48 -5.68 -5.50 5.63
CA THR A 48 -6.28 -4.16 5.44
C THR A 48 -6.22 -3.71 3.98
N ILE A 49 -5.11 -4.00 3.28
CA ILE A 49 -4.95 -3.71 1.85
C ILE A 49 -5.90 -4.58 1.02
N LEU A 50 -6.03 -5.87 1.32
CA LEU A 50 -6.92 -6.79 0.60
C LEU A 50 -8.39 -6.37 0.71
N GLU A 51 -8.82 -5.90 1.88
CA GLU A 51 -10.16 -5.32 2.07
C GLU A 51 -10.37 -4.07 1.19
N ALA A 52 -9.39 -3.17 1.14
CA ALA A 52 -9.45 -2.00 0.27
C ALA A 52 -9.45 -2.39 -1.23
N VAL A 53 -8.72 -3.45 -1.60
CA VAL A 53 -8.74 -4.03 -2.96
C VAL A 53 -10.11 -4.62 -3.29
N GLN A 54 -10.76 -5.32 -2.36
CA GLN A 54 -12.11 -5.85 -2.57
C GLN A 54 -13.11 -4.71 -2.79
N TYR A 55 -13.01 -3.63 -2.01
CA TYR A 55 -13.85 -2.44 -2.18
C TYR A 55 -13.64 -1.78 -3.54
N ILE A 56 -12.39 -1.46 -3.91
CA ILE A 56 -12.10 -0.69 -5.12
C ILE A 56 -12.48 -1.44 -6.41
N LYS A 57 -12.46 -2.78 -6.39
CA LYS A 57 -12.89 -3.62 -7.52
C LYS A 57 -14.37 -3.46 -7.87
N GLN A 58 -15.18 -2.96 -6.94
CA GLN A 58 -16.60 -2.72 -7.14
C GLN A 58 -16.89 -1.31 -7.68
N GLN A 59 -15.86 -0.46 -7.77
CA GLN A 59 -15.97 0.94 -8.19
C GLN A 59 -15.68 1.11 -9.69
N SER A 60 -15.88 2.33 -10.20
CA SER A 60 -15.58 2.67 -11.59
C SER A 60 -14.08 2.61 -11.89
N THR A 61 -13.72 2.42 -13.17
CA THR A 61 -12.31 2.44 -13.61
C THR A 61 -11.62 3.76 -13.27
N ALA A 62 -12.33 4.89 -13.40
CA ALA A 62 -11.77 6.20 -13.05
C ALA A 62 -11.44 6.32 -11.54
N TYR A 63 -12.29 5.75 -10.68
CA TYR A 63 -12.04 5.68 -9.24
C TYR A 63 -10.85 4.75 -8.92
N LEU A 64 -10.76 3.62 -9.62
CA LEU A 64 -9.60 2.72 -9.52
C LEU A 64 -8.31 3.46 -9.88
N ASP A 65 -8.29 4.17 -11.00
CA ASP A 65 -7.11 4.91 -11.47
C ASP A 65 -6.74 6.06 -10.52
N LEU A 66 -7.72 6.77 -9.97
CA LEU A 66 -7.53 7.83 -8.97
C LEU A 66 -6.74 7.32 -7.75
N HIS A 67 -7.08 6.13 -7.25
CA HIS A 67 -6.47 5.58 -6.04
C HIS A 67 -5.41 4.51 -6.29
N ALA A 68 -5.12 4.16 -7.55
CA ALA A 68 -4.20 3.10 -7.95
C ALA A 68 -2.85 3.21 -7.22
N ARG A 69 -2.25 4.41 -7.22
CA ARG A 69 -0.95 4.66 -6.57
C ARG A 69 -0.98 4.33 -5.08
N ARG A 70 -2.06 4.66 -4.36
CA ARG A 70 -2.17 4.44 -2.92
C ARG A 70 -2.09 2.96 -2.56
N LEU A 71 -2.79 2.12 -3.31
CA LEU A 71 -2.78 0.67 -3.09
C LEU A 71 -1.44 0.05 -3.50
N VAL A 72 -0.85 0.50 -4.61
CA VAL A 72 0.48 0.07 -5.06
C VAL A 72 1.55 0.40 -4.02
N ASP A 73 1.59 1.64 -3.52
CA ASP A 73 2.57 2.07 -2.53
C ASP A 73 2.42 1.29 -1.21
N SER A 74 1.17 1.05 -0.77
CA SER A 74 0.89 0.22 0.41
C SER A 74 1.35 -1.23 0.24
N ALA A 75 1.11 -1.84 -0.92
CA ALA A 75 1.56 -3.20 -1.23
C ALA A 75 3.09 -3.30 -1.25
N ILE A 76 3.77 -2.32 -1.87
CA ILE A 76 5.23 -2.21 -1.87
C ILE A 76 5.78 -2.10 -0.45
N ALA A 77 5.15 -1.28 0.41
CA ALA A 77 5.58 -1.12 1.79
C ALA A 77 5.52 -2.44 2.58
N VAL A 78 4.48 -3.27 2.38
CA VAL A 78 4.39 -4.60 2.99
C VAL A 78 5.52 -5.51 2.51
N ILE A 79 5.77 -5.56 1.20
CA ILE A 79 6.86 -6.35 0.62
C ILE A 79 8.22 -5.92 1.20
N ILE A 80 8.52 -4.62 1.20
CA ILE A 80 9.78 -4.09 1.75
C ILE A 80 9.88 -4.43 3.24
N GLY A 81 8.77 -4.35 3.99
CA GLY A 81 8.73 -4.76 5.39
C GLY A 81 9.23 -6.19 5.60
N HIS A 82 8.72 -7.15 4.83
CA HIS A 82 9.16 -8.54 4.90
C HIS A 82 10.63 -8.71 4.52
N LEU A 83 11.11 -8.03 3.48
CA LEU A 83 12.51 -8.07 3.08
C LEU A 83 13.44 -7.47 4.15
N LEU A 84 12.99 -6.44 4.88
CA LEU A 84 13.75 -5.86 5.98
C LEU A 84 13.76 -6.77 7.21
N LEU A 85 12.68 -7.51 7.49
CA LEU A 85 12.67 -8.53 8.53
C LEU A 85 13.64 -9.68 8.20
N ASP A 86 13.71 -10.09 6.94
CA ASP A 86 14.69 -11.07 6.47
C ASP A 86 16.13 -10.60 6.74
N GLN A 87 16.46 -9.37 6.37
CA GLN A 87 17.77 -8.78 6.66
C GLN A 87 18.06 -8.64 8.16
N ALA A 88 17.02 -8.41 8.97
CA ALA A 88 17.14 -8.28 10.41
C ALA A 88 17.53 -9.60 11.11
N THR A 89 17.35 -10.76 10.46
CA THR A 89 17.81 -12.04 11.03
C THR A 89 19.33 -12.18 11.04
N ALA A 90 20.02 -11.45 10.17
CA ALA A 90 21.48 -11.51 10.03
C ALA A 90 22.20 -10.26 10.60
N CYS A 91 21.47 -9.22 11.00
CA CYS A 91 22.08 -7.95 11.43
C CYS A 91 21.21 -7.22 12.48
N ASP A 92 21.71 -7.08 13.70
CA ASP A 92 20.97 -6.41 14.79
C ASP A 92 20.63 -4.95 14.47
N ARG A 93 21.53 -4.22 13.78
CA ARG A 93 21.23 -2.86 13.30
C ARG A 93 19.99 -2.84 12.40
N LYS A 94 19.78 -3.89 11.60
CA LYS A 94 18.62 -3.99 10.71
C LYS A 94 17.32 -4.26 11.46
N LYS A 95 17.34 -4.78 12.69
CA LYS A 95 16.13 -4.87 13.55
C LYS A 95 15.54 -3.49 13.83
N VAL A 96 16.38 -2.51 14.16
CA VAL A 96 15.97 -1.11 14.39
C VAL A 96 15.44 -0.48 13.10
N VAL A 97 16.11 -0.73 11.97
CA VAL A 97 15.68 -0.23 10.66
C VAL A 97 14.32 -0.79 10.27
N ALA A 98 14.13 -2.11 10.40
CA ALA A 98 12.87 -2.79 10.10
C ALA A 98 11.74 -2.24 10.97
N ARG A 99 11.95 -2.15 12.29
CA ARG A 99 10.97 -1.57 13.22
C ARG A 99 10.56 -0.16 12.81
N ARG A 100 11.54 0.75 12.63
CA ARG A 100 11.25 2.13 12.23
C ARG A 100 10.46 2.19 10.92
N PHE A 101 10.90 1.44 9.90
CA PHE A 101 10.26 1.43 8.60
C PHE A 101 8.81 0.93 8.70
N ILE A 102 8.59 -0.26 9.27
CA ILE A 102 7.28 -0.89 9.39
C ILE A 102 6.33 0.01 10.20
N THR A 103 6.78 0.52 11.35
CA THR A 103 5.96 1.42 12.16
C THR A 103 5.58 2.69 11.39
N SER A 104 6.52 3.32 10.65
CA SER A 104 6.20 4.51 9.86
C SER A 104 5.20 4.22 8.73
N GLN A 105 5.42 3.14 7.97
CA GLN A 105 4.60 2.79 6.82
C GLN A 105 3.21 2.29 7.22
N LEU A 106 3.05 1.72 8.42
CA LEU A 106 1.75 1.29 8.90
C LEU A 106 0.73 2.46 8.94
N HIS A 107 1.17 3.65 9.32
CA HIS A 107 0.31 4.84 9.32
C HIS A 107 -0.11 5.24 7.90
N GLU A 108 0.84 5.20 6.96
CA GLU A 108 0.59 5.50 5.55
C GLU A 108 -0.36 4.49 4.92
N ILE A 109 -0.19 3.19 5.19
CA ILE A 109 -1.07 2.12 4.72
C ILE A 109 -2.49 2.34 5.25
N LYS A 110 -2.65 2.55 6.56
CA LYS A 110 -3.97 2.79 7.18
C LYS A 110 -4.67 3.99 6.53
N LYS A 111 -3.99 5.13 6.44
CA LYS A 111 -4.50 6.33 5.78
C LYS A 111 -4.89 6.06 4.33
N ASN A 112 -4.04 5.39 3.56
CA ASN A 112 -4.29 5.08 2.16
C ASN A 112 -5.51 4.19 1.98
N CYS A 113 -5.63 3.13 2.78
CA CYS A 113 -6.76 2.21 2.73
C CYS A 113 -8.07 2.85 3.22
N GLU A 114 -8.00 3.78 4.17
CA GLU A 114 -9.15 4.57 4.60
C GLU A 114 -9.63 5.50 3.48
N VAL A 115 -8.73 6.26 2.86
CA VAL A 115 -9.06 7.14 1.73
C VAL A 115 -9.65 6.33 0.57
N VAL A 116 -9.07 5.19 0.21
CA VAL A 116 -9.61 4.31 -0.86
C VAL A 116 -11.03 3.86 -0.56
N ARG A 117 -11.35 3.55 0.70
CA ARG A 117 -12.67 3.06 1.13
C ARG A 117 -13.68 4.16 1.44
N SER A 118 -13.28 5.44 1.36
CA SER A 118 -14.17 6.58 1.65
C SER A 118 -15.29 6.73 0.63
N GLY A 119 -15.09 6.27 -0.61
CA GLY A 119 -16.03 6.47 -1.72
C GLY A 119 -16.00 7.89 -2.30
N ASP A 120 -15.04 8.73 -1.88
CA ASP A 120 -14.93 10.10 -2.36
C ASP A 120 -14.43 10.17 -3.81
N ALA A 121 -15.38 10.22 -4.74
CA ALA A 121 -15.14 10.41 -6.16
C ALA A 121 -15.10 11.89 -6.59
N MET A 122 -15.25 12.84 -5.65
CA MET A 122 -15.30 14.28 -5.93
C MET A 122 -14.13 14.80 -6.78
N PRO A 123 -12.88 14.33 -6.59
CA PRO A 123 -11.77 14.77 -7.44
C PRO A 123 -11.95 14.47 -8.93
N VAL A 124 -12.73 13.43 -9.26
CA VAL A 124 -13.04 13.05 -10.64
C VAL A 124 -14.34 13.71 -11.10
N GLU A 125 -15.37 13.72 -10.26
CA GLU A 125 -16.70 14.21 -10.61
C GLU A 125 -16.80 15.74 -10.69
N HIS A 126 -16.02 16.45 -9.87
CA HIS A 126 -16.10 17.91 -9.70
C HIS A 126 -14.76 18.61 -9.93
N TYR A 127 -13.90 18.01 -10.77
CA TYR A 127 -12.55 18.51 -11.03
C TYR A 127 -12.50 20.01 -11.36
N GLU A 128 -13.31 20.48 -12.30
CA GLU A 128 -13.31 21.91 -12.73
C GLU A 128 -13.59 22.87 -11.57
N THR A 129 -14.58 22.54 -10.73
CA THR A 129 -14.94 23.34 -9.56
C THR A 129 -13.82 23.35 -8.52
N LEU A 130 -13.16 22.20 -8.32
CA LEU A 130 -12.09 22.05 -7.34
C LEU A 130 -10.76 22.66 -7.80
N ALA A 131 -10.44 22.57 -9.09
CA ALA A 131 -9.22 23.11 -9.68
C ALA A 131 -9.27 24.65 -9.76
N GLY A 132 -10.47 25.21 -9.92
CA GLY A 132 -10.67 26.64 -10.12
C GLY A 132 -10.27 27.09 -11.53
N PRO A 133 -10.56 28.36 -11.86
CA PRO A 133 -10.26 28.89 -13.18
C PRO A 133 -8.74 28.96 -13.42
N VAL A 134 -8.33 28.73 -14.67
CA VAL A 134 -6.93 28.91 -15.10
C VAL A 134 -6.56 30.39 -14.91
N PRO A 135 -5.48 30.73 -14.17
CA PRO A 135 -5.04 32.11 -14.03
C PRO A 135 -4.70 32.70 -15.40
N THR A 136 -5.38 33.78 -15.79
CA THR A 136 -5.00 34.56 -16.97
C THR A 136 -3.86 35.49 -16.58
N ILE A 137 -2.73 35.40 -17.29
CA ILE A 137 -1.66 36.38 -17.18
C ILE A 137 -2.10 37.58 -17.99
N ASP A 138 -2.48 38.67 -17.31
CA ASP A 138 -2.61 40.00 -17.92
C ASP A 138 -1.22 40.58 -18.22
#